data_AF-A0A8T6V2Q8-F1
#
_entry.id   AF-A0A8T6V2Q8-F1
#
_cell.length_a   1.000
_cell.length_b   1.000
_cell.length_c   1.000
_cell.angle_alpha   90.00
_cell.angle_beta   90.00
_cell.angle_gamma   90.00
#
_symmetry.space_group_name_H-M   'P 1'
#
loop_
_entity.id
_entity.type
_entity.pdbx_description
1 polymer ?
#
loop_
_entity_poly.entity_id
_entity_poly.type
_entity_poly.pdbx_seq_one_letter_code
_entity_poly.pdbx_strand_id
1 'polypeptide(L)'
;MKFKYKAQGEDFKVMALEGLWWVEDGIFDMSNPAPREKWRWTSLIRVPDFVEQITLDDVLPEIAEKRGVKVKEVKLKEFDEGLSAQ
;
A
#
# COMPACT_ATOMS: atom_id res chain seq x y z
N MET A 1 -12.19 -2.39 -4.33
CA MET A 1 -12.42 -2.97 -3.00
C MET A 1 -13.49 -2.20 -2.21
N LYS A 2 -13.24 -0.98 -1.70
CA LYS A 2 -14.21 -0.20 -0.89
C LYS A 2 -15.63 -0.14 -1.44
N PHE A 3 -15.80 0.18 -2.73
CA PHE A 3 -17.13 0.23 -3.35
C PHE A 3 -17.82 -1.14 -3.47
N LYS A 4 -17.05 -2.23 -3.65
CA LYS A 4 -17.58 -3.59 -3.70
C LYS A 4 -18.11 -4.01 -2.32
N TYR A 5 -17.33 -3.79 -1.26
CA TYR A 5 -17.77 -4.05 0.11
C TYR A 5 -18.94 -3.16 0.54
N LYS A 6 -18.94 -1.87 0.16
CA LYS A 6 -20.09 -0.98 0.38
C LYS A 6 -21.38 -1.54 -0.24
N ALA A 7 -21.31 -2.13 -1.43
CA ALA A 7 -22.47 -2.73 -2.10
C ALA A 7 -22.96 -4.01 -1.40
N GLN A 8 -22.11 -4.66 -0.60
CA GLN A 8 -22.41 -5.87 0.18
C GLN A 8 -22.84 -5.56 1.62
N GLY A 9 -22.86 -4.29 2.02
CA GLY A 9 -23.23 -3.86 3.38
C GLY A 9 -22.05 -3.64 4.34
N GLU A 10 -20.82 -3.87 3.89
CA GLU A 10 -19.59 -3.73 4.69
C GLU A 10 -18.80 -2.46 4.30
N ASP A 11 -19.42 -1.27 4.38
CA ASP A 11 -18.72 -0.03 4.05
C ASP A 11 -17.62 0.31 5.07
N PHE A 12 -16.50 0.83 4.59
CA PHE A 12 -15.39 1.27 5.45
C PHE A 12 -14.78 2.58 4.97
N LYS A 13 -14.18 3.32 5.90
CA LYS A 13 -13.44 4.55 5.61
C LYS A 13 -12.05 4.20 5.05
N VAL A 14 -11.63 4.91 4.01
CA VAL A 14 -10.25 4.82 3.51
C VAL A 14 -9.32 5.46 4.54
N MET A 15 -8.35 4.70 5.03
CA MET A 15 -7.37 5.15 6.01
C MET A 15 -6.37 6.14 5.39
N ALA A 16 -5.58 6.81 6.24
CA ALA A 16 -4.53 7.69 5.77
C ALA A 16 -3.49 6.93 4.93
N LEU A 17 -2.85 7.66 4.01
CA LEU A 17 -1.73 7.12 3.25
C LEU A 17 -0.51 7.01 4.16
N GLU A 18 0.09 5.83 4.18
CA GLU A 18 1.32 5.53 4.90
C GLU A 18 2.45 5.25 3.90
N GLY A 19 3.69 5.38 4.34
CA GLY A 19 4.87 5.21 3.49
C GLY A 19 6.08 4.71 4.26
N LEU A 20 6.53 3.51 3.92
CA LEU A 20 7.85 3.02 4.29
C LEU A 20 8.87 3.60 3.30
N TRP A 21 10.04 3.99 3.79
CA TRP A 21 11.13 4.47 2.95
C TRP A 21 12.48 4.09 3.52
N TRP A 22 13.46 3.87 2.63
CA TRP A 22 14.82 3.51 2.99
C TRP A 22 15.78 3.81 1.83
N VAL A 23 17.07 3.66 2.08
CA VAL A 23 18.15 3.65 1.06
C VAL A 23 18.80 2.27 1.06
N GLU A 24 19.36 1.82 -0.06
CA GLU A 24 19.83 0.43 -0.20
C GLU A 24 20.96 0.03 0.76
N ASP A 25 21.83 0.95 1.11
CA ASP A 25 22.92 0.73 2.07
C ASP A 25 22.45 0.81 3.54
N GLY A 26 21.18 1.17 3.78
CA GLY A 26 20.60 1.30 5.11
C GLY A 26 21.17 2.47 5.95
N ILE A 27 22.06 3.29 5.38
CA ILE A 27 22.72 4.38 6.10
C ILE A 27 22.17 5.70 5.55
N PHE A 28 21.32 6.35 6.34
CA PHE A 28 20.84 7.69 6.03
C PHE A 28 21.64 8.74 6.82
N ASP A 29 22.43 9.54 6.12
CA ASP A 29 23.14 10.69 6.69
C ASP A 29 22.33 11.98 6.48
N MET A 30 21.89 12.60 7.58
CA MET A 30 21.16 13.87 7.54
C MET A 30 22.00 15.03 6.99
N SER A 31 23.32 14.99 7.17
CA SER A 31 24.25 16.04 6.73
C SER A 31 24.62 15.93 5.26
N ASN A 32 24.53 14.72 4.70
CA ASN A 32 24.76 14.44 3.29
C ASN A 32 23.76 13.38 2.78
N PRO A 33 22.50 13.76 2.58
CA PRO A 33 21.45 12.79 2.25
C PRO A 33 21.70 12.17 0.88
N ALA A 34 21.40 10.88 0.78
CA ALA A 34 21.44 10.18 -0.50
C ALA A 34 20.53 10.87 -1.53
N PRO A 35 20.94 10.96 -2.82
CA PRO A 35 20.11 11.47 -3.90
C PRO A 35 18.73 10.78 -3.93
N ARG A 36 17.66 11.52 -4.25
CA ARG A 36 16.27 11.02 -4.21
C ARG A 36 16.05 9.81 -5.12
N GLU A 37 16.82 9.71 -6.19
CA GLU A 37 16.79 8.60 -7.14
C GLU A 37 17.21 7.27 -6.50
N LYS A 38 17.96 7.31 -5.39
CA LYS A 38 18.37 6.14 -4.61
C LYS A 38 17.36 5.73 -3.54
N TRP A 39 16.30 6.51 -3.34
CA TRP A 39 15.31 6.21 -2.32
C TRP A 39 14.44 5.06 -2.78
N ARG A 40 14.24 4.11 -1.87
CA ARG A 40 13.29 3.01 -2.00
C ARG A 40 12.12 3.30 -1.09
N TRP A 41 10.92 2.95 -1.53
CA TRP A 41 9.72 3.21 -0.76
C TRP A 41 8.64 2.19 -1.07
N THR A 42 7.68 2.08 -0.15
CA THR A 42 6.44 1.34 -0.34
C THR A 42 5.32 2.15 0.28
N SER A 43 4.30 2.46 -0.51
CA SER A 43 3.13 3.16 -0.04
C SER A 43 2.05 2.17 0.39
N LEU A 44 1.42 2.43 1.53
CA LEU A 44 0.48 1.53 2.19
C LEU A 44 -0.82 2.30 2.49
N ILE A 45 -1.95 1.58 2.45
CA ILE A 45 -3.24 2.04 2.96
C ILE A 45 -3.81 0.88 3.75
N ARG A 46 -4.01 1.06 5.06
CA ARG A 46 -4.64 0.03 5.90
C ARG A 46 -6.08 -0.23 5.45
N VAL A 47 -6.43 -1.50 5.38
CA VAL A 47 -7.79 -1.99 5.14
C VAL A 47 -8.27 -2.82 6.34
N PRO A 48 -9.61 -2.97 6.54
CA PRO A 48 -10.14 -3.85 7.59
C PRO A 48 -9.77 -5.32 7.39
N ASP A 49 -9.81 -6.10 8.48
CA ASP A 49 -9.38 -7.51 8.50
C ASP A 49 -10.28 -8.43 7.65
N PHE A 50 -11.53 -8.05 7.40
CA PHE A 50 -12.44 -8.80 6.51
C PHE A 50 -12.10 -8.62 5.01
N VAL A 51 -11.12 -7.79 4.67
CA VAL A 51 -10.69 -7.62 3.28
C VAL A 51 -9.80 -8.79 2.88
N GLU A 52 -10.29 -9.58 1.93
CA GLU A 52 -9.62 -10.79 1.47
C GLU A 52 -8.92 -10.60 0.11
N GLN A 53 -7.90 -11.41 -0.15
CA GLN A 53 -7.13 -11.40 -1.41
C GLN A 53 -8.04 -11.63 -2.63
N ILE A 54 -9.07 -12.48 -2.51
CA ILE A 54 -10.02 -12.75 -3.60
C ILE A 54 -10.71 -11.47 -4.09
N THR A 55 -11.03 -10.54 -3.17
CA THR A 55 -11.65 -9.26 -3.54
C THR A 55 -10.68 -8.36 -4.31
N LEU A 56 -9.38 -8.40 -4.00
CA LEU A 56 -8.36 -7.68 -4.76
C LEU A 56 -8.22 -8.29 -6.17
N ASP A 57 -8.15 -9.61 -6.26
CA ASP A 57 -8.01 -10.34 -7.52
C ASP A 57 -9.19 -10.11 -8.46
N ASP A 58 -10.41 -10.03 -7.92
CA ASP A 58 -11.62 -9.76 -8.68
C ASP A 58 -11.66 -8.35 -9.29
N VAL A 59 -11.12 -7.34 -8.58
CA VAL A 59 -11.23 -5.94 -9.03
C VAL A 59 -10.03 -5.47 -9.83
N LEU A 60 -8.86 -6.10 -9.66
CA LEU A 60 -7.62 -5.71 -10.33
C LEU A 60 -7.72 -5.71 -11.87
N PRO A 61 -8.32 -6.72 -12.55
CA PRO A 61 -8.42 -6.74 -14.01
C PRO A 61 -9.19 -5.54 -14.57
N GLU A 62 -10.38 -5.26 -14.00
CA GLU A 62 -11.23 -4.14 -14.45
C GLU A 62 -10.53 -2.79 -14.25
N ILE A 63 -9.84 -2.62 -13.13
CA ILE A 63 -9.09 -1.39 -12.84
C ILE A 63 -7.85 -1.28 -13.73
N ALA A 64 -7.16 -2.37 -14.04
CA ALA A 64 -6.00 -2.37 -14.92
C ALA A 64 -6.36 -1.98 -16.36
N GLU A 65 -7.54 -2.37 -16.84
CA GLU A 65 -8.07 -1.91 -18.14
C GLU A 65 -8.30 -0.40 -18.14
N LYS A 66 -8.85 0.15 -17.04
CA LYS A 66 -9.22 1.58 -16.94
C LYS A 66 -8.07 2.51 -16.56
N ARG A 67 -7.06 2.02 -15.83
CA ARG A 67 -6.01 2.83 -15.18
C ARG A 67 -4.58 2.42 -15.59
N GLY A 68 -4.44 1.36 -16.39
CA GLY A 68 -3.17 0.85 -16.89
C GLY A 68 -2.55 -0.23 -16.00
N VAL A 69 -1.54 -0.91 -16.54
CA VAL A 69 -0.98 -2.14 -15.95
C VAL A 69 -0.27 -1.96 -14.61
N LYS A 70 0.18 -0.73 -14.28
CA LYS A 70 0.88 -0.44 -13.01
C LYS A 70 0.05 -0.77 -11.77
N VAL A 71 -1.28 -0.73 -11.86
CA VAL A 71 -2.15 -1.10 -10.73
C VAL A 71 -1.99 -2.56 -10.31
N LYS A 72 -1.45 -3.43 -11.19
CA LYS A 72 -1.12 -4.82 -10.87
C LYS A 72 0.05 -4.96 -9.88
N GLU A 73 0.78 -3.89 -9.61
CA GLU A 73 1.84 -3.86 -8.58
C GLU A 73 1.25 -3.77 -7.16
N VAL A 74 -0.03 -3.40 -7.02
CA VAL A 74 -0.73 -3.37 -5.73
C VAL A 74 -0.88 -4.78 -5.18
N LYS A 75 -0.55 -4.95 -3.90
CA LYS A 75 -0.63 -6.23 -3.19
C LYS A 75 -1.37 -6.03 -1.88
N LEU A 76 -2.19 -7.00 -1.49
CA LEU A 76 -2.69 -7.11 -0.13
C LEU A 76 -1.63 -7.85 0.69
N LYS A 77 -1.27 -7.30 1.85
CA LYS A 77 -0.27 -7.88 2.74
C LYS A 77 -0.66 -7.62 4.19
N GLU A 78 -0.39 -8.59 5.03
CA GLU A 78 -0.26 -8.38 6.46
C GLU A 78 1.09 -7.72 6.73
N PHE A 79 1.10 -6.72 7.62
CA PHE A 79 2.29 -6.01 8.02
C PHE A 79 2.25 -5.80 9.53
N ASP A 80 3.25 -6.35 10.21
CA ASP A 80 3.52 -6.13 11.62
C ASP A 80 4.74 -5.21 11.73
N GLU A 81 4.51 -3.98 12.18
CA GLU A 81 5.58 -3.00 12.38
C GLU A 81 6.49 -3.39 13.54
N GLY A 82 5.98 -4.17 14.50
CA GLY A 82 6.69 -4.53 15.71
C GLY A 82 6.83 -3.37 16.71
N LEU A 83 7.89 -3.44 17.53
CA LEU A 83 8.16 -2.43 18.55
C LEU A 83 8.70 -1.14 17.90
N SER A 84 7.85 -0.12 17.88
CA SER A 84 8.13 1.18 17.28
C SER A 84 7.88 2.36 18.24
N ALA A 85 8.30 3.55 17.83
CA ALA A 85 7.93 4.82 18.45
C ALA A 85 7.41 5.78 17.35
N GLN A 86 6.43 6.63 17.70
CA GLN A 86 5.79 7.58 16.80
C GLN A 86 5.82 9.00 17.38
#